data_AF-A0A840A335-F1
#
_entry.id   AF-A0A840A335-F1
#
_cell.length_a   1.000
_cell.length_b   1.000
_cell.length_c   1.000
_cell.angle_alpha   90.00
_cell.angle_beta   90.00
_cell.angle_gamma   90.00
#
_symmetry.space_group_name_H-M   'P 1'
#
loop_
_entity.id
_entity.type
_entity.pdbx_description
1 polymer ?
#
loop_
_entity_poly.entity_id
_entity_poly.type
_entity_poly.pdbx_seq_one_letter_code
_entity_poly.pdbx_strand_id
1 'polypeptide(L)'
;MAKAVGLTFQQIQKYERGQNRISASKLCHIARSLDVSPLLLLPPEERGAASSADLLIRSPEAAEVLAIVDSLSSQDRRLAVRMLHLLAARGAAEPGAPPLMAQRQK
;
A
#
# COMPACT_ATOMS: atom_id res chain seq x y z
N MET A 1 4.96 -13.86 -30.75
CA MET A 1 4.95 -12.89 -29.64
C MET A 1 6.34 -12.41 -29.21
N ALA A 2 7.38 -13.26 -29.12
CA ALA A 2 8.73 -12.85 -28.67
C ALA A 2 9.44 -11.72 -29.48
N LYS A 3 9.18 -11.60 -30.79
CA LYS A 3 9.81 -10.58 -31.65
C LYS A 3 9.32 -9.15 -31.39
N ALA A 4 8.13 -8.94 -30.81
CA ALA A 4 7.55 -7.61 -30.61
C ALA A 4 8.18 -6.82 -29.45
N VAL A 5 8.96 -7.51 -28.62
CA VAL A 5 9.55 -6.97 -27.38
C VAL A 5 11.10 -6.95 -27.45
N GLY A 6 11.69 -7.49 -28.51
CA GLY A 6 13.15 -7.59 -28.66
C GLY A 6 13.82 -8.52 -27.64
N LEU A 7 13.08 -9.49 -27.10
CA LEU A 7 13.57 -10.46 -26.11
C LEU A 7 13.62 -11.87 -26.70
N THR A 8 14.63 -12.65 -26.31
CA THR A 8 14.72 -14.06 -26.72
C THR A 8 13.68 -14.90 -25.97
N PHE A 9 13.27 -16.03 -26.57
CA PHE A 9 12.30 -16.95 -25.96
C PHE A 9 12.77 -17.47 -24.60
N GLN A 10 14.08 -17.67 -24.45
CA GLN A 10 14.70 -18.06 -23.18
C GLN A 10 14.65 -16.93 -22.13
N GLN A 11 14.74 -15.66 -22.54
CA GLN A 11 14.61 -14.53 -21.62
C GLN A 11 13.18 -14.38 -21.09
N ILE A 12 12.18 -14.59 -21.96
CA ILE A 12 10.76 -14.60 -21.56
C ILE A 12 10.52 -15.71 -20.54
N GLN A 13 11.00 -16.94 -20.82
CA GLN A 13 10.89 -18.04 -19.85
C GLN A 13 11.58 -17.76 -18.51
N LYS A 14 12.69 -17.01 -18.49
CA LYS A 14 13.35 -16.61 -17.23
C LYS A 14 12.53 -15.59 -16.43
N TYR A 15 11.77 -14.72 -17.10
CA TYR A 15 10.86 -13.79 -16.44
C TYR A 15 9.59 -14.47 -15.94
N GLU A 16 9.00 -15.36 -16.75
CA GLU A 16 7.82 -16.14 -16.36
C GLU A 16 8.08 -17.02 -15.14
N ARG A 17 9.29 -17.58 -15.03
CA ARG A 17 9.71 -18.40 -13.89
C ARG A 17 10.21 -17.58 -12.69
N GLY A 18 10.20 -16.25 -12.76
CA GLY A 18 10.67 -15.36 -11.70
C GLY A 18 12.17 -15.45 -11.39
N GLN A 19 12.96 -16.10 -12.25
CA GLN A 19 14.39 -16.32 -12.03
C GLN A 19 15.24 -15.06 -12.27
N ASN A 20 14.68 -14.06 -12.97
CA ASN A 20 15.31 -12.76 -13.19
C ASN A 20 14.42 -11.62 -12.70
N ARG A 21 15.03 -10.66 -11.97
CA ARG A 21 14.40 -9.35 -11.73
C ARG A 21 14.30 -8.57 -13.04
N ILE A 22 13.16 -7.93 -13.26
CA ILE A 22 12.95 -6.99 -14.36
C ILE A 22 13.06 -5.56 -13.85
N SER A 23 13.78 -4.70 -14.58
CA SER A 23 13.81 -3.27 -14.24
C SER A 23 12.50 -2.60 -14.62
N ALA A 24 12.09 -1.57 -13.86
CA ALA A 24 10.86 -0.83 -14.13
C ALA A 24 10.79 -0.30 -15.57
N SER A 25 11.92 0.19 -16.11
CA SER A 25 12.00 0.66 -17.50
C SER A 25 11.69 -0.44 -18.53
N LYS A 26 12.21 -1.66 -18.33
CA LYS A 26 11.90 -2.81 -19.21
C LYS A 26 10.44 -3.24 -19.07
N LEU A 27 9.91 -3.26 -17.85
CA LEU A 27 8.49 -3.59 -17.60
C LEU A 27 7.56 -2.61 -18.32
N CYS A 28 7.86 -1.30 -18.28
CA CYS A 28 7.12 -0.29 -19.05
C CYS A 28 7.22 -0.49 -20.56
N HIS A 29 8.39 -0.89 -21.10
CA HIS A 29 8.52 -1.22 -22.52
C HIS A 29 7.67 -2.43 -22.91
N ILE A 30 7.65 -3.48 -22.09
CA ILE A 30 6.80 -4.67 -22.31
C ILE A 30 5.32 -4.28 -22.33
N ALA A 31 4.89 -3.48 -21.34
CA ALA A 31 3.50 -3.02 -21.25
C ALA A 31 3.06 -2.23 -22.49
N ARG A 32 3.93 -1.35 -23.01
CA ARG A 32 3.68 -0.62 -24.28
C ARG A 32 3.58 -1.55 -25.47
N SER A 33 4.46 -2.55 -25.58
CA SER A 33 4.39 -3.54 -26.67
C SER A 33 3.13 -4.41 -26.62
N LEU A 34 2.52 -4.55 -25.44
CA LEU A 34 1.29 -5.31 -25.20
C LEU A 34 0.02 -4.43 -25.18
N ASP A 35 0.15 -3.11 -25.35
CA ASP A 35 -0.92 -2.12 -25.24
C ASP A 35 -1.74 -2.21 -23.93
N VAL A 36 -1.05 -2.43 -22.81
CA VAL A 36 -1.65 -2.51 -21.47
C VAL A 36 -0.98 -1.55 -20.49
N SER A 37 -1.67 -1.23 -19.39
CA SER A 37 -1.06 -0.51 -18.28
C SER A 37 0.05 -1.34 -17.62
N PRO A 38 1.23 -0.77 -17.31
CA PRO A 38 2.29 -1.46 -16.57
C PRO A 38 1.83 -2.03 -15.22
N LEU A 39 0.83 -1.41 -14.59
CA LEU A 39 0.21 -1.89 -13.35
C LEU A 39 -0.45 -3.26 -13.49
N LEU A 40 -0.94 -3.62 -14.68
CA LEU A 40 -1.57 -4.92 -14.94
C LEU A 40 -0.56 -6.08 -14.91
N LEU A 41 0.72 -5.77 -15.17
CA LEU A 41 1.81 -6.76 -15.15
C LEU A 41 2.41 -6.95 -13.75
N LEU A 42 2.07 -6.07 -12.81
CA LEU A 42 2.44 -6.22 -11.41
C LEU A 42 1.41 -7.14 -10.73
N PRO A 43 1.84 -8.00 -9.79
CA PRO A 43 0.88 -8.67 -8.94
C PRO A 43 0.02 -7.61 -8.26
N PRO A 44 -1.29 -7.85 -8.07
CA PRO A 44 -2.08 -7.00 -7.21
C PRO A 44 -1.33 -6.88 -5.89
N GLU A 45 -1.09 -5.65 -5.43
CA GLU A 45 -0.45 -5.42 -4.15
C GLU A 45 -1.29 -6.17 -3.10
N GLU A 46 -0.82 -7.32 -2.61
CA GLU A 46 -1.29 -7.88 -1.33
C GLU A 46 -0.74 -7.03 -0.19
N ARG A 47 -0.86 -5.70 -0.30
CA ARG A 47 -0.96 -4.89 0.89
C ARG A 47 -2.29 -5.27 1.49
N GLY A 48 -2.26 -5.77 2.72
CA GLY A 48 -3.42 -5.83 3.61
C GLY A 48 -4.00 -4.44 3.93
N ALA A 49 -4.10 -3.57 2.92
CA ALA A 49 -5.07 -2.51 2.91
C ALA A 49 -6.41 -3.22 2.80
N ALA A 50 -7.04 -3.44 3.95
CA ALA A 50 -8.48 -3.59 4.02
C ALA A 50 -9.07 -2.61 2.99
N SER A 51 -9.87 -3.14 2.06
CA SER A 51 -10.60 -2.30 1.10
C SER A 51 -11.21 -1.13 1.86
N SER A 52 -11.30 0.06 1.27
CA SER A 52 -11.99 1.18 1.92
C SER A 52 -13.38 0.77 2.43
N ALA A 53 -14.04 -0.15 1.72
CA ALA A 53 -15.27 -0.81 2.16
C ALA A 53 -15.09 -1.67 3.42
N ASP A 54 -14.02 -2.46 3.52
CA ASP A 54 -13.72 -3.30 4.69
C ASP A 54 -13.36 -2.46 5.94
N LEU A 55 -12.65 -1.33 5.76
CA LEU A 55 -12.38 -0.38 6.85
C LEU A 55 -13.67 0.27 7.38
N LEU A 56 -14.56 0.67 6.47
CA LEU A 56 -15.87 1.26 6.82
C LEU A 56 -16.81 0.25 7.50
N ILE A 57 -16.73 -1.04 7.14
CA ILE A 57 -17.50 -2.11 7.77
C ILE A 57 -16.97 -2.42 9.18
N ARG A 58 -15.65 -2.37 9.38
CA ARG A 58 -15.01 -2.75 10.65
C ARG A 58 -15.00 -1.66 11.72
N SER A 59 -15.19 -0.40 11.34
CA SER A 59 -15.25 0.72 12.28
C SER A 59 -16.38 1.69 11.90
N PRO A 60 -17.48 1.73 12.67
CA PRO A 60 -18.52 2.75 12.47
C PRO A 60 -17.96 4.17 12.61
N GLU A 61 -16.92 4.37 13.42
CA GLU A 61 -16.21 5.65 13.57
C GLU A 61 -15.49 6.08 12.27
N ALA A 62 -14.99 5.13 11.48
CA ALA A 62 -14.36 5.42 10.19
C ALA A 62 -15.39 5.99 9.18
N ALA A 63 -16.61 5.49 9.20
CA ALA A 63 -17.70 6.01 8.38
C ALA A 63 -18.11 7.43 8.81
N GLU A 64 -18.16 7.68 10.11
CA GLU A 64 -18.46 9.00 10.66
C GLU A 64 -17.38 10.03 10.28
N VAL A 65 -16.10 9.68 10.43
CA VAL A 65 -14.98 10.54 10.03
C VAL A 65 -15.03 10.86 8.53
N LEU A 66 -15.35 9.88 7.68
CA LEU A 66 -15.46 10.09 6.25
C LEU A 66 -16.61 11.05 5.91
N ALA A 67 -17.78 10.87 6.52
CA ALA A 67 -18.94 11.75 6.32
C ALA A 67 -18.64 13.19 6.76
N ILE A 68 -17.95 13.36 7.89
CA ILE A 68 -17.51 14.68 8.36
C ILE A 68 -16.55 15.30 7.35
N VAL A 69 -15.49 14.59 6.96
CA VAL A 69 -14.45 15.09 6.03
C VAL A 69 -15.02 15.50 4.67
N ASP A 70 -16.05 14.79 4.18
CA ASP A 70 -16.71 15.12 2.91
C ASP A 70 -17.53 16.41 3.00
N SER A 71 -18.14 16.69 4.16
CA SER A 71 -18.92 17.91 4.41
C SER A 71 -18.06 19.18 4.58
N LEU A 72 -16.75 19.05 4.76
CA LEU A 72 -15.85 20.18 5.02
C LEU A 72 -15.46 20.94 3.75
N SER A 73 -15.22 22.24 3.92
CA SER A 73 -14.58 23.08 2.90
C SER A 73 -13.17 22.56 2.56
N SER A 74 -12.64 22.89 1.39
CA SER A 74 -11.27 22.51 1.02
C SER A 74 -10.21 23.02 1.99
N GLN A 75 -10.45 24.16 2.66
CA GLN A 75 -9.53 24.71 3.68
C GLN A 75 -9.62 23.89 4.98
N ASP A 76 -10.83 23.61 5.46
CA ASP A 76 -11.04 22.91 6.74
C ASP A 76 -10.67 21.43 6.63
N ARG A 77 -10.94 20.80 5.48
CA ARG A 77 -10.51 19.42 5.19
C ARG A 77 -8.99 19.27 5.30
N ARG A 78 -8.21 20.23 4.77
CA ARG A 78 -6.74 20.20 4.88
C ARG A 78 -6.28 20.36 6.33
N LEU A 79 -6.95 21.21 7.12
CA LEU A 79 -6.64 21.37 8.54
C LEU A 79 -6.96 20.11 9.34
N ALA A 80 -8.14 19.53 9.12
CA ALA A 80 -8.59 18.30 9.76
C ALA A 80 -7.62 17.13 9.52
N VAL A 81 -7.19 16.92 8.28
CA VAL A 81 -6.19 15.87 7.95
C VAL A 81 -4.86 16.11 8.67
N ARG A 82 -4.39 17.36 8.75
CA ARG A 82 -3.17 17.69 9.51
C ARG A 82 -3.33 17.39 10.99
N MET A 83 -4.48 17.72 11.59
CA MET A 83 -4.75 17.42 13.01
C MET A 83 -4.82 15.91 13.26
N LEU A 84 -5.47 15.14 12.38
CA LEU A 84 -5.52 13.68 12.47
C LEU A 84 -4.12 13.07 12.40
N HIS A 85 -3.25 13.56 11.52
CA HIS A 85 -1.84 13.13 11.50
C HIS A 85 -1.08 13.47 12.78
N LEU A 86 -1.32 14.65 13.38
CA LEU A 86 -0.69 15.03 14.65
C LEU A 86 -1.15 14.14 15.81
N LEU A 87 -2.45 13.79 15.85
CA LEU A 87 -3.00 12.89 16.87
C LEU A 87 -2.48 11.45 16.70
N ALA A 88 -2.41 10.95 15.46
CA ALA A 88 -1.86 9.64 15.16
C ALA A 88 -0.37 9.52 15.55
N ALA A 89 0.41 10.58 15.29
CA ALA A 89 1.80 10.65 15.73
C ALA A 89 1.94 10.65 17.26
N ARG A 90 0.96 11.18 17.99
CA ARG A 90 0.92 11.18 19.45
C ARG A 90 0.54 9.80 20.03
N GLY A 91 -0.39 9.10 19.39
CA GLY A 91 -0.82 7.75 19.79
C GLY A 91 0.24 6.66 19.53
N ALA A 92 1.15 6.87 18.59
CA ALA A 92 2.31 5.99 18.39
C ALA A 92 3.35 6.08 19.54
N ALA A 93 3.18 7.01 20.47
CA ALA A 93 4.10 7.29 21.58
C ALA A 93 3.52 6.89 22.98
N GLU A 94 2.61 5.92 23.04
CA GLU A 94 2.16 5.27 24.30
C GLU A 94 2.91 3.95 24.54
N PRO A 95 4.06 3.94 25.26
CA PRO A 95 4.60 2.73 25.89
C PRO A 95 3.99 2.58 27.28
N GLY A 96 2.90 1.80 27.40
CA GLY A 96 2.06 1.82 28.60
C GLY A 96 1.45 0.49 29.01
N ALA A 97 2.27 -0.54 29.24
CA ALA A 97 1.91 -1.64 30.14
C ALA A 97 3.04 -1.87 31.16
N PRO A 98 2.87 -1.52 32.46
CA PRO A 98 3.83 -1.86 33.51
C PRO A 98 3.23 -2.87 34.53
N PRO A 99 4.01 -3.43 35.48
CA PRO A 99 5.15 -4.33 35.30
C PRO A 99 4.98 -5.63 36.14
N LEU A 100 5.55 -6.78 35.73
CA LEU A 100 5.67 -7.93 36.65
C LEU A 100 7.14 -8.16 37.06
N MET A 101 7.46 -7.54 38.20
CA MET A 101 8.35 -8.02 39.26
C MET A 101 9.77 -8.45 38.85
N ALA A 102 10.73 -7.60 39.24
CA ALA A 102 12.05 -8.05 39.61
C ALA A 102 11.95 -9.14 40.69
N GLN A 103 12.42 -10.36 40.39
CA GLN A 103 13.02 -11.22 41.40
C GLN A 103 14.48 -11.45 41.05
N ARG A 104 15.30 -10.84 41.91
CA ARG A 104 16.73 -11.04 42.07
C ARG A 104 17.07 -12.52 42.28
N GLN A 105 18.18 -12.91 41.66
CA GLN A 105 19.26 -13.76 42.19
C GLN A 105 18.89 -15.14 42.77
N LYS A 106 19.44 -16.19 42.16
CA LYS A 106 20.71 -16.77 42.61
C LYS A 106 21.46 -17.38 41.44
#